data_AF-A0AA88R0F1-F1
#
_entry.id   AF-A0AA88R0F1-F1
#
_cell.length_a   1.000
_cell.length_b   1.000
_cell.length_c   1.000
_cell.angle_alpha   90.00
_cell.angle_beta   90.00
_cell.angle_gamma   90.00
#
_symmetry.space_group_name_H-M   'P 1'
#
loop_
_entity.id
_entity.type
_entity.pdbx_description
1 polymer ?
#
loop_
_entity_poly.entity_id
_entity_poly.type
_entity_poly.pdbx_seq_one_letter_code
_entity_poly.pdbx_strand_id
1 'polypeptide(L)'
;MLGCYGIDVPVFLRAAVKSGKWWKLDLIASKGATFTLENKCQYTVWPGILNDGTGQISTTGFELQKGEARTITAPPSWTGQFWDRTLCAVKSTTRNFTCVTGYCGSDKVECSGGGPAPPTTILEFSLDGFNGTDFFDVNVIQGYNLPMQEVWQGDRGAQCSSASCVMDLNGFCPAELQVSDGGGEVVACKGPCLALRQDSYGDYPSANLSTSWGSDDELFRFEDGSILKPVLLNNSNTFLINNNSMSFPALGCGFYGNASGYGENSISFVIFAIMATVGSTFTHGNPPKIIWSANRFNPVERNATLQFTSDGDLVLRDVDGMVSWSTNTSGKSVIGMSINLAGNLMLYDSNSSIIWQSFDHPTETWLPGQKLSSGQRLIASASTTNWTAGPFYLSLSNSDLYAFIEATPPQIYSQVFHGGNRSSPFRNGRFDLIQNESNSSVVVYVSETNNFQYLRLDSDGHLRVYQWVEGVEAIMDDIFTGRLGDCAYPLSCGNYGICSNEQCTCPVGNALPSW
;
A
#
# COMPACT_ATOMS: atom_id res chain seq x y z
N MET A 1 -0.77 44.77 -3.56
CA MET A 1 -0.21 45.50 -4.72
C MET A 1 1.30 45.31 -4.69
N LEU A 2 1.83 44.52 -5.61
CA LEU A 2 3.21 44.58 -6.13
C LEU A 2 3.19 43.67 -7.36
N GLY A 3 3.23 44.29 -8.54
CA GLY A 3 3.24 43.60 -9.82
C GLY A 3 4.64 43.09 -10.15
N CYS A 4 4.71 41.99 -10.90
CA CYS A 4 5.94 41.54 -11.52
C CYS A 4 5.82 41.71 -13.04
N TYR A 5 6.21 42.90 -13.49
CA TYR A 5 6.78 43.09 -14.83
C TYR A 5 8.23 42.60 -14.79
N GLY A 6 8.62 41.79 -15.79
CA GLY A 6 10.00 41.68 -16.25
C GLY A 6 10.95 40.81 -15.44
N ILE A 7 10.86 39.48 -15.61
CA ILE A 7 12.04 38.60 -15.68
C ILE A 7 11.74 37.57 -16.78
N ASP A 8 12.52 37.59 -17.86
CA ASP A 8 12.59 36.52 -18.85
C ASP A 8 13.03 35.22 -18.14
N VAL A 9 12.12 34.25 -17.98
CA VAL A 9 12.46 32.89 -17.53
C VAL A 9 12.16 31.94 -18.69
N PRO A 10 13.14 31.58 -19.54
CA PRO A 10 12.89 30.79 -20.73
C PRO A 10 13.15 29.31 -20.43
N VAL A 11 12.17 28.60 -19.86
CA VAL A 11 12.24 27.13 -19.71
C VAL A 11 10.82 26.53 -19.56
N PHE A 12 10.22 25.98 -20.61
CA PHE A 12 8.93 25.25 -20.56
C PHE A 12 8.84 24.21 -21.68
N LEU A 13 8.26 23.06 -21.37
CA LEU A 13 7.92 22.00 -22.31
C LEU A 13 6.41 21.99 -22.60
N ARG A 14 6.01 22.59 -23.72
CA ARG A 14 4.62 22.91 -24.04
C ARG A 14 3.84 21.75 -24.67
N ALA A 15 3.34 20.81 -23.87
CA ALA A 15 2.37 19.83 -24.35
C ALA A 15 1.10 20.51 -24.87
N ALA A 16 0.75 20.27 -26.14
CA ALA A 16 -0.34 20.91 -26.86
C ALA A 16 -1.39 19.88 -27.28
N VAL A 17 -2.40 19.66 -26.44
CA VAL A 17 -3.41 18.62 -26.69
C VAL A 17 -4.48 19.12 -27.66
N LYS A 18 -4.63 18.43 -28.80
CA LYS A 18 -5.80 18.58 -29.70
C LYS A 18 -6.76 17.40 -29.50
N SER A 19 -7.66 17.52 -28.54
CA SER A 19 -8.80 16.60 -28.35
C SER A 19 -9.89 16.95 -29.37
N GLY A 20 -10.39 15.95 -30.08
CA GLY A 20 -11.47 16.13 -31.05
C GLY A 20 -12.64 15.23 -30.73
N LYS A 21 -13.73 15.80 -30.16
CA LYS A 21 -15.09 15.33 -30.44
C LYS A 21 -16.16 16.40 -30.16
N TRP A 22 -17.03 16.54 -31.15
CA TRP A 22 -18.19 17.43 -31.22
C TRP A 22 -19.45 16.63 -30.85
N TRP A 23 -20.47 17.31 -30.33
CA TRP A 23 -21.75 16.70 -30.00
C TRP A 23 -22.53 16.25 -31.25
N LYS A 24 -23.15 15.07 -31.13
CA LYS A 24 -24.24 14.44 -31.91
C LYS A 24 -23.83 13.24 -32.80
N LEU A 25 -24.33 12.08 -32.36
CA LEU A 25 -24.60 10.79 -33.03
C LEU A 25 -23.94 10.56 -34.41
N ASP A 26 -22.86 9.76 -34.43
CA ASP A 26 -22.64 8.64 -35.37
C ASP A 26 -21.28 7.96 -35.09
N LEU A 27 -21.19 6.65 -35.35
CA LEU A 27 -20.02 5.80 -35.18
C LEU A 27 -18.77 6.37 -35.89
N ILE A 28 -17.87 7.05 -35.17
CA ILE A 28 -16.49 7.32 -35.60
C ILE A 28 -15.56 7.20 -34.38
N ALA A 29 -14.52 6.37 -34.51
CA ALA A 29 -13.46 6.12 -33.53
C ALA A 29 -12.96 7.42 -32.84
N SER A 30 -12.74 7.40 -31.52
CA SER A 30 -12.02 8.48 -30.83
C SER A 30 -10.60 8.55 -31.38
N LYS A 31 -10.16 9.74 -31.81
CA LYS A 31 -8.77 9.99 -32.23
C LYS A 31 -7.95 10.28 -30.98
N GLY A 32 -6.78 9.65 -30.85
CA GLY A 32 -5.87 9.83 -29.71
C GLY A 32 -5.33 11.27 -29.57
N ALA A 33 -4.62 11.55 -28.48
CA ALA A 33 -4.05 12.88 -28.22
C ALA A 33 -2.69 13.06 -28.88
N THR A 34 -2.41 14.28 -29.33
CA THR A 34 -1.09 14.69 -29.81
C THR A 34 -0.42 15.54 -28.73
N PHE A 35 0.81 15.21 -28.37
CA PHE A 35 1.64 16.01 -27.49
C PHE A 35 2.81 16.58 -28.27
N THR A 36 3.10 17.87 -28.09
CA THR A 36 4.31 18.51 -28.62
C THR A 36 5.22 18.80 -27.44
N LEU A 37 6.39 18.20 -27.39
CA LEU A 37 7.37 18.42 -26.34
C LEU A 37 8.40 19.39 -26.89
N GLU A 38 8.46 20.61 -26.33
CA GLU A 38 9.32 21.70 -26.79
C GLU A 38 10.38 22.00 -25.73
N ASN A 39 11.67 21.86 -26.04
CA ASN A 39 12.72 22.24 -25.11
C ASN A 39 13.02 23.74 -25.21
N LYS A 40 12.49 24.54 -24.28
CA LYS A 40 12.87 25.96 -24.17
C LYS A 40 14.06 26.24 -23.25
N CYS A 41 14.65 25.21 -22.63
CA CYS A 41 15.84 25.36 -21.81
C CYS A 41 17.02 25.89 -22.64
N GLN A 42 18.00 26.50 -21.97
CA GLN A 42 19.25 26.92 -22.63
C GLN A 42 20.23 25.77 -22.88
N TYR A 43 19.85 24.53 -22.53
CA TYR A 43 20.65 23.31 -22.61
C TYR A 43 19.81 22.14 -23.14
N THR A 44 20.48 21.06 -23.54
CA THR A 44 19.81 19.82 -23.99
C THR A 44 19.11 19.13 -22.81
N VAL A 45 17.90 18.62 -23.07
CA VAL A 45 17.15 17.75 -22.14
C VAL A 45 16.83 16.44 -22.82
N TRP A 46 16.60 15.40 -22.01
CA TRP A 46 16.21 14.09 -22.52
C TRP A 46 14.87 13.68 -21.93
N PRO A 47 13.74 13.99 -22.60
CA PRO A 47 12.43 13.56 -22.14
C PRO A 47 12.37 12.05 -21.89
N GLY A 48 11.70 11.66 -20.82
CA GLY A 48 11.32 10.30 -20.49
C GLY A 48 9.80 10.16 -20.49
N ILE A 49 9.32 8.98 -20.87
CA ILE A 49 7.89 8.65 -20.94
C ILE A 49 7.66 7.31 -20.28
N LEU A 50 6.76 7.29 -19.31
CA LEU A 50 6.28 6.09 -18.63
C LEU A 50 4.81 5.88 -19.03
N ASN A 51 4.47 4.64 -19.37
CA ASN A 51 3.10 4.27 -19.70
C ASN A 51 2.54 3.49 -18.50
N ASP A 52 1.55 4.05 -17.80
CA ASP A 52 1.03 3.53 -16.51
C ASP A 52 -0.32 2.79 -16.64
N GLY A 53 -0.76 2.51 -17.87
CA GLY A 53 -2.06 1.91 -18.14
C GLY A 53 -2.22 1.34 -19.54
N THR A 54 -3.43 1.43 -20.09
CA THR A 54 -3.74 0.90 -21.42
C THR A 54 -3.29 1.84 -22.54
N GLY A 55 -2.65 1.28 -23.56
CA GLY A 55 -2.14 2.04 -24.71
C GLY A 55 -0.67 2.43 -24.55
N GLN A 56 0.06 2.45 -25.66
CA GLN A 56 1.51 2.67 -25.66
C GLN A 56 1.90 3.81 -26.60
N ILE A 57 2.67 4.75 -26.07
CA ILE A 57 3.45 5.68 -26.91
C ILE A 57 4.69 4.93 -27.42
N SER A 58 5.00 5.10 -28.71
CA SER A 58 6.04 4.33 -29.41
C SER A 58 7.48 4.57 -28.92
N THR A 59 7.73 5.65 -28.17
CA THR A 59 9.03 5.99 -27.58
C THR A 59 8.84 6.23 -26.09
N THR A 60 9.84 5.85 -25.32
CA THR A 60 9.95 6.00 -23.86
C THR A 60 11.06 6.96 -23.45
N GLY A 61 11.86 7.45 -24.40
CA GLY A 61 12.79 8.53 -24.16
C GLY A 61 13.58 8.94 -25.40
N PHE A 62 13.91 10.23 -25.49
CA PHE A 62 14.65 10.80 -26.62
C PHE A 62 15.44 12.05 -26.20
N GLU A 63 16.21 12.62 -27.12
CA GLU A 63 16.95 13.87 -26.92
C GLU A 63 16.16 15.04 -27.52
N LEU A 64 16.19 16.19 -26.83
CA LEU A 64 15.74 17.48 -27.36
C LEU A 64 16.82 18.54 -27.13
N GLN A 65 17.37 19.08 -28.21
CA GLN A 65 18.29 20.21 -28.16
C GLN A 65 17.56 21.51 -27.79
N LYS A 66 18.32 22.54 -27.44
CA LYS A 66 17.79 23.88 -27.16
C LYS A 66 16.93 24.38 -28.32
N GLY A 67 15.68 24.73 -28.04
CA GLY A 67 14.71 25.23 -29.00
C GLY A 67 14.09 24.16 -29.90
N GLU A 68 14.47 22.88 -29.73
CA GLU A 68 13.90 21.77 -30.48
C GLU A 68 12.52 21.40 -29.94
N ALA A 69 11.63 20.97 -30.83
CA ALA A 69 10.34 20.41 -30.46
C ALA A 69 10.12 19.07 -31.18
N ARG A 70 9.51 18.12 -30.46
CA ARG A 70 9.11 16.84 -31.03
C ARG A 70 7.65 16.55 -30.71
N THR A 71 6.92 16.13 -31.73
CA THR A 71 5.53 15.71 -31.58
C THR A 71 5.44 14.20 -31.42
N ILE A 72 4.62 13.75 -30.48
CA ILE A 72 4.28 12.35 -30.23
C ILE A 72 2.75 12.21 -30.19
N THR A 73 2.27 11.00 -30.47
CA THR A 73 0.83 10.69 -30.44
C THR A 73 0.59 9.59 -29.42
N ALA A 74 -0.35 9.81 -28.52
CA ALA A 74 -0.85 8.83 -27.59
C ALA A 74 -2.18 8.26 -28.08
N PRO A 75 -2.46 6.97 -27.85
CA PRO A 75 -3.76 6.39 -28.13
C PRO A 75 -4.85 7.03 -27.24
N PRO A 76 -6.14 6.88 -27.60
CA PRO A 76 -7.24 7.19 -26.68
C PRO A 76 -7.07 6.44 -25.35
N SER A 77 -7.50 7.06 -24.27
CA SER A 77 -7.47 6.47 -22.92
C SER A 77 -6.06 6.16 -22.39
N TRP A 78 -5.02 6.81 -22.93
CA TRP A 78 -3.66 6.67 -22.44
C TRP A 78 -3.50 7.33 -21.06
N THR A 79 -2.85 6.60 -20.14
CA THR A 79 -2.43 7.09 -18.83
C THR A 79 -0.92 6.94 -18.73
N GLY A 80 -0.23 7.99 -18.29
CA GLY A 80 1.22 7.95 -18.13
C GLY A 80 1.83 9.26 -17.71
N GLN A 81 3.16 9.25 -17.64
CA GLN A 81 3.96 10.34 -17.10
C GLN A 81 4.99 10.83 -18.12
N PHE A 82 5.21 12.13 -18.13
CA PHE A 82 6.35 12.78 -18.75
C PHE A 82 7.25 13.39 -17.68
N TRP A 83 8.56 13.28 -17.90
CA TRP A 83 9.57 14.02 -17.15
C TRP A 83 10.75 14.31 -18.06
N ASP A 84 11.66 15.17 -17.61
CA ASP A 84 12.88 15.47 -18.34
C ASP A 84 14.12 15.11 -17.53
N ARG A 85 15.10 14.54 -18.23
CA ARG A 85 16.43 14.25 -17.69
C ARG A 85 17.41 15.34 -18.07
N THR A 86 18.30 15.71 -17.14
CA THR A 86 19.34 16.70 -17.37
C THR A 86 20.74 16.14 -17.09
N LEU A 87 21.75 16.81 -17.67
CA LEU A 87 23.16 16.45 -17.54
C LEU A 87 23.44 14.99 -17.90
N CYS A 88 22.85 14.53 -19.00
CA CYS A 88 23.05 13.18 -19.48
C CYS A 88 24.36 13.05 -20.27
N ALA A 89 25.04 11.92 -20.09
CA ALA A 89 26.25 11.59 -20.80
C ALA A 89 26.34 10.08 -21.07
N VAL A 90 26.98 9.73 -22.19
CA VAL A 90 27.41 8.35 -22.45
C VAL A 90 28.78 8.15 -21.82
N LYS A 91 28.87 7.29 -20.82
CA LYS A 91 30.16 6.93 -20.21
C LYS A 91 31.07 6.30 -21.25
N SER A 92 32.22 6.92 -21.49
CA SER A 92 33.15 6.54 -22.58
C SER A 92 33.69 5.11 -22.46
N THR A 93 33.78 4.60 -21.22
CA THR A 93 34.33 3.27 -20.90
C THR A 93 33.32 2.14 -21.03
N THR A 94 32.08 2.35 -20.62
CA THR A 94 31.03 1.32 -20.60
C THR A 94 30.01 1.47 -21.73
N ARG A 95 29.99 2.61 -22.42
CA ARG A 95 28.95 3.02 -23.39
C ARG A 95 27.55 3.18 -22.80
N ASN A 96 27.42 3.19 -21.46
CA ASN A 96 26.13 3.38 -20.80
C ASN A 96 25.71 4.86 -20.81
N PHE A 97 24.45 5.11 -21.13
CA PHE A 97 23.80 6.40 -20.95
C PHE A 97 23.39 6.58 -19.50
N THR A 98 23.78 7.71 -18.90
CA THR A 98 23.45 8.07 -17.51
C THR A 98 23.12 9.54 -17.40
N CYS A 99 22.21 9.91 -16.51
CA CYS A 99 21.82 11.30 -16.25
C CYS A 99 21.99 11.63 -14.77
N VAL A 100 22.25 12.91 -14.46
CA VAL A 100 22.36 13.35 -13.05
C VAL A 100 20.98 13.48 -12.41
N THR A 101 19.97 13.94 -13.16
CA THR A 101 18.59 14.07 -12.68
C THR A 101 17.62 13.31 -13.59
N GLY A 102 16.51 12.81 -13.03
CA GLY A 102 15.45 12.11 -13.77
C GLY A 102 15.86 10.75 -14.35
N TYR A 103 17.01 10.19 -13.95
CA TYR A 103 17.54 8.97 -14.54
C TYR A 103 16.56 7.81 -14.38
N CYS A 104 16.32 7.06 -15.45
CA CYS A 104 15.30 6.02 -15.48
C CYS A 104 15.84 4.59 -15.41
N GLY A 105 17.09 4.42 -14.95
CA GLY A 105 17.71 3.11 -14.76
C GLY A 105 18.18 2.38 -16.03
N SER A 106 17.84 2.90 -17.21
CA SER A 106 18.23 2.34 -18.51
C SER A 106 19.65 2.77 -18.92
N ASP A 107 20.41 1.88 -19.55
CA ASP A 107 21.71 2.17 -20.16
C ASP A 107 21.60 2.87 -21.53
N LYS A 108 20.37 3.16 -21.98
CA LYS A 108 20.03 3.83 -23.24
C LYS A 108 19.22 5.10 -22.99
N VAL A 109 19.06 5.91 -24.05
CA VAL A 109 18.17 7.07 -24.04
C VAL A 109 16.71 6.66 -23.82
N GLU A 110 16.29 5.52 -24.36
CA GLU A 110 14.97 4.93 -24.14
C GLU A 110 14.85 4.38 -22.70
N CYS A 111 13.79 4.73 -21.97
CA CYS A 111 13.58 4.31 -20.58
C CYS A 111 13.02 2.89 -20.44
N SER A 112 12.40 2.34 -21.49
CA SER A 112 11.99 0.93 -21.56
C SER A 112 11.15 0.46 -20.36
N GLY A 113 10.26 1.32 -19.85
CA GLY A 113 9.40 1.06 -18.67
C GLY A 113 9.98 1.49 -17.32
N GLY A 114 11.24 1.97 -17.28
CA GLY A 114 11.80 2.59 -16.08
C GLY A 114 11.21 3.99 -15.84
N GLY A 115 10.75 4.24 -14.62
CA GLY A 115 10.27 5.56 -14.18
C GLY A 115 11.40 6.51 -13.74
N PRO A 116 11.10 7.78 -13.48
CA PRO A 116 12.09 8.78 -13.07
C PRO A 116 12.67 8.50 -11.67
N ALA A 117 13.99 8.52 -11.54
CA ALA A 117 14.62 8.58 -10.21
C ALA A 117 14.47 9.99 -9.62
N PRO A 118 13.94 10.12 -8.38
CA PRO A 118 13.77 11.41 -7.73
C PRO A 118 15.12 12.04 -7.31
N PRO A 119 15.21 13.38 -7.19
CA PRO A 119 14.14 14.36 -7.40
C PRO A 119 13.88 14.71 -8.86
N THR A 120 12.61 14.78 -9.25
CA THR A 120 12.20 15.06 -10.64
C THR A 120 10.81 15.66 -10.70
N THR A 121 10.66 16.72 -11.50
CA THR A 121 9.36 17.32 -11.84
C THR A 121 8.62 16.38 -12.78
N ILE A 122 7.36 16.07 -12.49
CA ILE A 122 6.56 15.12 -13.27
C ILE A 122 5.32 15.83 -13.82
N LEU A 123 4.97 15.50 -15.07
CA LEU A 123 3.71 15.86 -15.71
C LEU A 123 2.91 14.59 -15.96
N GLU A 124 1.77 14.45 -15.30
CA GLU A 124 0.92 13.25 -15.35
C GLU A 124 -0.30 13.49 -16.23
N PHE A 125 -0.74 12.45 -16.95
CA PHE A 125 -1.93 12.48 -17.79
C PHE A 125 -2.79 11.23 -17.58
N SER A 126 -4.11 11.43 -17.60
CA SER A 126 -5.11 10.39 -17.80
C SER A 126 -6.11 10.87 -18.84
N LEU A 127 -5.95 10.39 -20.08
CA LEU A 127 -6.86 10.72 -21.18
C LEU A 127 -8.16 9.91 -21.07
N ASP A 128 -9.27 10.48 -21.55
CA ASP A 128 -10.58 9.82 -21.60
C ASP A 128 -10.97 9.17 -20.25
N GLY A 129 -10.71 9.89 -19.16
CA GLY A 129 -10.98 9.43 -17.79
C GLY A 129 -12.48 9.47 -17.46
N PHE A 130 -12.81 9.89 -16.23
CA PHE A 130 -14.20 9.96 -15.78
C PHE A 130 -15.08 10.79 -16.72
N ASN A 131 -16.18 10.19 -17.21
CA ASN A 131 -17.10 10.78 -18.21
C ASN A 131 -16.42 11.27 -19.51
N GLY A 132 -15.30 10.67 -19.90
CA GLY A 132 -14.54 11.07 -21.10
C GLY A 132 -13.81 12.40 -20.96
N THR A 133 -13.50 12.79 -19.72
CA THR A 133 -12.73 14.00 -19.39
C THR A 133 -11.25 13.66 -19.27
N ASP A 134 -10.38 14.45 -19.91
CA ASP A 134 -8.93 14.33 -19.75
C ASP A 134 -8.49 15.01 -18.44
N PHE A 135 -7.61 14.35 -17.68
CA PHE A 135 -7.01 14.88 -16.45
C PHE A 135 -5.50 15.01 -16.63
N PHE A 136 -4.92 16.08 -16.09
CA PHE A 136 -3.48 16.29 -16.09
C PHE A 136 -3.05 17.23 -14.97
N ASP A 137 -1.84 17.05 -14.47
CA ASP A 137 -1.21 17.93 -13.49
C ASP A 137 0.31 17.92 -13.62
N VAL A 138 0.93 19.04 -13.21
CA VAL A 138 2.37 19.11 -12.98
C VAL A 138 2.57 19.02 -11.47
N ASN A 139 3.30 18.02 -11.01
CA ASN A 139 3.60 17.86 -9.59
C ASN A 139 5.10 17.71 -9.32
N VAL A 140 5.46 18.10 -8.10
CA VAL A 140 6.83 18.09 -7.56
C VAL A 140 6.91 17.27 -6.28
N ILE A 141 5.98 16.33 -6.09
CA ILE A 141 5.90 15.47 -4.89
C ILE A 141 7.19 14.68 -4.73
N GLN A 142 7.70 14.14 -5.85
CA GLN A 142 8.95 13.41 -5.91
C GLN A 142 10.18 14.33 -5.93
N GLY A 143 9.99 15.64 -5.91
CA GLY A 143 11.02 16.67 -6.01
C GLY A 143 10.95 17.45 -7.31
N TYR A 144 11.95 18.29 -7.51
CA TYR A 144 12.01 19.22 -8.62
C TYR A 144 13.40 19.15 -9.26
N ASN A 145 13.48 19.15 -10.58
CA ASN A 145 14.76 19.28 -11.30
C ASN A 145 14.71 20.37 -12.37
N LEU A 146 13.56 20.59 -13.02
CA LEU A 146 13.37 21.64 -14.01
C LEU A 146 11.91 22.17 -14.06
N PRO A 147 11.68 23.39 -14.58
CA PRO A 147 10.34 23.92 -14.79
C PRO A 147 9.58 23.21 -15.90
N MET A 148 8.30 22.91 -15.67
CA MET A 148 7.41 22.25 -16.65
C MET A 148 6.06 22.95 -16.74
N GLN A 149 5.45 22.95 -17.94
CA GLN A 149 4.14 23.57 -18.17
C GLN A 149 3.36 22.87 -19.27
N GLU A 150 2.19 22.35 -18.94
CA GLU A 150 1.18 21.96 -19.93
C GLU A 150 0.45 23.21 -20.44
N VAL A 151 0.22 23.29 -21.75
CA VAL A 151 -0.62 24.34 -22.34
C VAL A 151 -1.57 23.72 -23.36
N TRP A 152 -2.82 23.55 -22.95
CA TRP A 152 -3.89 23.12 -23.83
C TRP A 152 -4.02 23.96 -25.11
N GLN A 153 -4.17 23.30 -26.26
CA GLN A 153 -4.35 23.91 -27.58
C GLN A 153 -5.57 23.32 -28.30
N GLY A 154 -6.78 23.72 -27.92
CA GLY A 154 -8.00 23.36 -28.64
C GLY A 154 -8.83 24.54 -29.16
N ASP A 155 -9.85 24.22 -29.95
CA ASP A 155 -10.71 25.19 -30.63
C ASP A 155 -11.67 25.88 -29.65
N ARG A 156 -12.10 27.12 -30.00
CA ARG A 156 -12.98 27.96 -29.18
C ARG A 156 -14.27 27.23 -28.79
N GLY A 157 -14.39 26.80 -27.53
CA GLY A 157 -15.60 26.19 -26.98
C GLY A 157 -15.41 25.47 -25.65
N ALA A 158 -14.23 24.88 -25.40
CA ALA A 158 -13.87 24.27 -24.13
C ALA A 158 -12.95 25.21 -23.32
N GLN A 159 -13.25 25.41 -22.04
CA GLN A 159 -12.38 26.12 -21.08
C GLN A 159 -11.58 25.09 -20.30
N CYS A 160 -10.38 24.74 -20.77
CA CYS A 160 -9.42 23.93 -20.02
C CYS A 160 -8.40 24.84 -19.33
N SER A 161 -8.13 24.60 -18.05
CA SER A 161 -7.05 25.26 -17.30
C SER A 161 -5.71 24.63 -17.64
N SER A 162 -4.62 25.42 -17.63
CA SER A 162 -3.25 24.89 -17.78
C SER A 162 -2.67 24.47 -16.43
N ALA A 163 -1.78 23.47 -16.43
CA ALA A 163 -1.02 23.04 -15.25
C ALA A 163 0.46 23.42 -15.42
N SER A 164 1.08 24.01 -14.40
CA SER A 164 2.42 24.55 -14.56
C SER A 164 3.20 24.69 -13.25
N CYS A 165 4.47 24.29 -13.26
CA CYS A 165 5.48 24.59 -12.25
C CYS A 165 6.63 25.36 -12.95
N VAL A 166 6.48 26.67 -13.03
CA VAL A 166 7.27 27.50 -13.96
C VAL A 166 8.43 28.27 -13.34
N MET A 167 8.49 28.28 -12.00
CA MET A 167 9.55 28.92 -11.26
C MET A 167 10.76 27.99 -11.18
N ASP A 168 11.97 28.55 -11.24
CA ASP A 168 13.19 27.82 -10.93
C ASP A 168 13.28 27.59 -9.41
N LEU A 169 12.89 26.40 -8.95
CA LEU A 169 12.96 26.06 -7.53
C LEU A 169 14.38 25.70 -7.08
N ASN A 170 15.32 25.41 -7.99
CA ASN A 170 16.70 25.08 -7.62
C ASN A 170 17.39 26.29 -6.99
N GLY A 171 17.15 27.50 -7.53
CA GLY A 171 17.68 28.76 -6.98
C GLY A 171 17.12 29.15 -5.61
N PHE A 172 15.96 28.60 -5.23
CA PHE A 172 15.33 28.82 -3.92
C PHE A 172 15.37 27.57 -3.03
N CYS A 173 16.07 26.52 -3.47
CA CYS A 173 16.12 25.25 -2.77
C CYS A 173 16.88 25.42 -1.44
N PRO A 174 16.27 25.13 -0.28
CA PRO A 174 16.99 25.14 1.00
C PRO A 174 18.17 24.18 0.96
N ALA A 175 19.28 24.53 1.60
CA ALA A 175 20.56 23.81 1.52
C ALA A 175 20.43 22.31 1.80
N GLU A 176 19.57 21.95 2.75
CA GLU A 176 19.24 20.59 3.15
C GLU A 176 18.52 19.75 2.08
N LEU A 177 17.86 20.39 1.12
CA LEU A 177 17.13 19.73 0.04
C LEU A 177 17.91 19.75 -1.28
N GLN A 178 19.08 20.39 -1.33
CA GLN A 178 19.82 20.56 -2.58
C GLN A 178 20.43 19.24 -3.06
N VAL A 179 20.33 19.00 -4.37
CA VAL A 179 21.15 18.02 -5.09
C VAL A 179 22.07 18.80 -6.02
N SER A 180 23.37 18.64 -5.80
CA SER A 180 24.39 19.31 -6.60
C SER A 180 25.04 18.38 -7.61
N ASP A 181 25.52 18.95 -8.71
CA ASP A 181 26.36 18.22 -9.66
C ASP A 181 27.81 18.08 -9.17
N GLY A 182 28.68 17.47 -9.99
CA GLY A 182 30.11 17.32 -9.66
C GLY A 182 30.89 18.64 -9.59
N GLY A 183 30.31 19.76 -10.04
CA GLY A 183 30.87 21.11 -9.98
C GLY A 183 30.35 21.95 -8.81
N GLY A 184 29.37 21.45 -8.04
CA GLY A 184 28.77 22.13 -6.90
C GLY A 184 27.57 23.02 -7.24
N GLU A 185 27.09 23.01 -8.49
CA GLU A 185 25.87 23.73 -8.88
C GLU A 185 24.63 22.95 -8.42
N VAL A 186 23.61 23.62 -7.88
CA VAL A 186 22.35 22.98 -7.48
C VAL A 186 21.54 22.68 -8.73
N VAL A 187 21.33 21.40 -9.01
CA VAL A 187 20.70 20.92 -10.26
C VAL A 187 19.35 20.27 -10.05
N ALA A 188 19.00 19.97 -8.80
CA ALA A 188 17.68 19.55 -8.41
C ALA A 188 17.41 19.87 -6.93
N CYS A 189 16.14 19.91 -6.57
CA CYS A 189 15.66 20.11 -5.22
C CYS A 189 14.82 18.91 -4.78
N LYS A 190 15.22 18.29 -3.68
CA LYS A 190 14.48 17.18 -3.07
C LYS A 190 13.08 17.66 -2.67
N GLY A 191 12.06 16.87 -3.02
CA GLY A 191 10.71 17.08 -2.51
C GLY A 191 10.67 16.79 -1.00
N PRO A 192 9.62 17.24 -0.29
CA PRO A 192 9.50 17.02 1.15
C PRO A 192 9.71 15.54 1.54
N CYS A 193 9.16 14.60 0.78
CA CYS A 193 9.31 13.16 1.02
C CYS A 193 10.75 12.65 0.84
N LEU A 194 11.54 13.26 -0.06
CA LEU A 194 12.88 12.81 -0.39
C LEU A 194 13.96 13.45 0.49
N ALA A 195 13.71 14.67 0.97
CA ALA A 195 14.61 15.37 1.88
C ALA A 195 14.53 14.86 3.33
N LEU A 196 13.33 14.48 3.77
CA LEU A 196 13.10 13.88 5.08
C LEU A 196 13.72 12.47 5.23
N ARG A 197 14.35 11.94 4.18
CA ARG A 197 15.13 10.70 4.26
C ARG A 197 16.46 10.83 5.01
N GLN A 198 16.90 12.04 5.40
CA GLN A 198 18.22 12.20 6.02
C GLN A 198 18.25 12.73 7.44
N ASP A 199 17.12 13.10 8.06
CA ASP A 199 16.94 13.18 9.51
C ASP A 199 15.44 13.45 9.72
N SER A 200 14.72 12.57 10.42
CA SER A 200 13.25 12.55 10.70
C SER A 200 12.31 11.94 9.63
N TYR A 201 12.08 10.62 9.80
CA TYR A 201 10.92 9.79 9.43
C TYR A 201 9.87 10.41 8.46
N GLY A 202 9.94 10.08 7.17
CA GLY A 202 8.82 10.21 6.20
C GLY A 202 8.17 8.85 5.92
N ASP A 203 7.29 8.75 4.91
CA ASP A 203 6.75 7.47 4.40
C ASP A 203 7.91 6.58 3.86
N TYR A 204 8.00 5.31 4.30
CA TYR A 204 8.96 4.33 3.78
C TYR A 204 8.22 3.01 3.49
N PRO A 205 7.39 3.00 2.44
CA PRO A 205 6.48 1.89 2.20
C PRO A 205 7.17 0.75 1.45
N SER A 206 8.46 0.88 1.10
CA SER A 206 9.21 -0.10 0.33
C SER A 206 10.67 -0.23 0.76
N ALA A 207 11.27 -1.38 0.43
CA ALA A 207 12.69 -1.65 0.64
C ALA A 207 13.30 -2.38 -0.56
N ASN A 208 14.60 -2.19 -0.72
CA ASN A 208 15.41 -2.84 -1.76
C ASN A 208 16.03 -4.13 -1.24
N LEU A 209 16.43 -5.01 -2.17
CA LEU A 209 17.22 -6.20 -1.86
C LEU A 209 18.48 -5.86 -1.06
N SER A 210 18.98 -6.84 -0.31
CA SER A 210 20.15 -6.73 0.58
C SER A 210 19.96 -5.76 1.75
N THR A 211 18.72 -5.46 2.13
CA THR A 211 18.42 -4.66 3.33
C THR A 211 18.27 -5.57 4.54
N SER A 212 18.76 -5.12 5.70
CA SER A 212 18.72 -5.88 6.96
C SER A 212 18.30 -4.98 8.10
N TRP A 213 17.50 -5.52 9.02
CA TRP A 213 17.01 -4.84 10.22
C TRP A 213 17.23 -5.74 11.45
N GLY A 214 17.84 -5.20 12.50
CA GLY A 214 17.88 -5.87 13.81
C GLY A 214 16.60 -5.58 14.61
N SER A 215 16.24 -6.40 15.58
CA SER A 215 15.04 -6.14 16.39
C SER A 215 15.23 -5.07 17.48
N ASP A 216 16.47 -4.73 17.83
CA ASP A 216 16.77 -3.94 19.05
C ASP A 216 17.11 -2.46 18.80
N ASP A 217 17.43 -2.05 17.55
CA ASP A 217 17.73 -0.63 17.27
C ASP A 217 16.46 0.22 17.22
N GLU A 218 16.51 1.44 17.79
CA GLU A 218 15.48 2.49 17.64
C GLU A 218 14.03 2.06 17.96
N LEU A 219 13.83 1.42 19.12
CA LEU A 219 12.53 0.92 19.57
C LEU A 219 11.60 2.02 20.09
N PHE A 220 10.36 2.01 19.59
CA PHE A 220 9.24 2.74 20.21
C PHE A 220 8.64 1.92 21.34
N ARG A 221 8.35 2.58 22.48
CA ARG A 221 7.66 2.00 23.63
C ARG A 221 6.32 2.67 23.83
N PHE A 222 5.28 1.87 24.05
CA PHE A 222 3.92 2.33 24.33
C PHE A 222 3.59 2.22 25.82
N GLU A 223 2.47 2.82 26.23
CA GLU A 223 2.05 2.88 27.64
C GLU A 223 1.73 1.49 28.23
N ASP A 224 1.29 0.56 27.39
CA ASP A 224 1.07 -0.85 27.77
C ASP A 224 2.39 -1.65 27.90
N GLY A 225 3.53 -1.00 27.69
CA GLY A 225 4.86 -1.60 27.73
C GLY A 225 5.27 -2.27 26.42
N SER A 226 4.36 -2.44 25.46
CA SER A 226 4.68 -3.03 24.17
C SER A 226 5.74 -2.22 23.43
N ILE A 227 6.48 -2.91 22.58
CA ILE A 227 7.53 -2.32 21.76
C ILE A 227 7.22 -2.51 20.28
N LEU A 228 7.58 -1.50 19.49
CA LEU A 228 7.51 -1.56 18.03
C LEU A 228 8.80 -1.01 17.43
N LYS A 229 9.37 -1.76 16.50
CA LYS A 229 10.34 -1.26 15.54
C LYS A 229 9.76 -1.41 14.14
N PRO A 230 9.36 -0.31 13.50
CA PRO A 230 8.85 -0.38 12.14
C PRO A 230 9.99 -0.67 11.15
N VAL A 231 9.68 -1.44 10.11
CA VAL A 231 10.55 -1.82 8.99
C VAL A 231 10.07 -1.12 7.73
N LEU A 232 8.76 -1.22 7.44
CA LEU A 232 8.06 -0.41 6.45
C LEU A 232 6.91 0.33 7.12
N LEU A 233 6.60 1.52 6.63
CA LEU A 233 5.44 2.27 7.06
C LEU A 233 4.89 3.02 5.85
N ASN A 234 3.61 2.85 5.58
CA ASN A 234 2.83 3.57 4.59
C ASN A 234 1.79 4.45 5.29
N ASN A 235 2.02 5.76 5.28
CA ASN A 235 1.14 6.76 5.88
C ASN A 235 0.51 7.69 4.83
N SER A 236 0.59 7.34 3.54
CA SER A 236 0.03 8.14 2.43
C SER A 236 -1.50 8.38 2.53
N ASN A 237 -2.22 7.59 3.34
CA ASN A 237 -3.66 7.77 3.61
C ASN A 237 -3.99 8.74 4.75
N THR A 238 -3.00 9.27 5.49
CA THR A 238 -3.27 10.21 6.59
C THR A 238 -3.65 11.58 6.01
N PHE A 239 -4.91 11.74 5.62
CA PHE A 239 -5.44 12.97 5.04
C PHE A 239 -5.83 13.95 6.14
N LEU A 240 -5.17 15.11 6.20
CA LEU A 240 -5.59 16.23 7.05
C LEU A 240 -6.75 16.96 6.35
N ILE A 241 -8.00 16.56 6.57
CA ILE A 241 -9.12 17.43 6.23
C ILE A 241 -9.25 18.46 7.35
N ASN A 242 -8.84 19.70 7.06
CA ASN A 242 -9.20 20.94 7.76
C ASN A 242 -9.59 20.80 9.26
N ASN A 243 -8.59 20.71 10.15
CA ASN A 243 -8.72 20.90 11.60
C ASN A 243 -9.77 20.04 12.33
N ASN A 244 -9.82 18.73 12.05
CA ASN A 244 -9.81 17.67 13.05
C ASN A 244 -10.01 16.31 12.36
N SER A 245 -9.26 15.30 12.83
CA SER A 245 -9.52 13.85 12.65
C SER A 245 -8.72 13.13 11.54
N MET A 246 -7.84 12.21 11.95
CA MET A 246 -7.29 11.14 11.10
C MET A 246 -8.28 9.96 11.08
N SER A 247 -8.95 9.72 9.95
CA SER A 247 -9.91 8.60 9.81
C SER A 247 -9.26 7.27 9.39
N PHE A 248 -8.02 7.30 8.91
CA PHE A 248 -7.31 6.12 8.43
C PHE A 248 -5.93 6.03 9.12
N PRO A 249 -5.57 4.90 9.74
CA PRO A 249 -4.27 4.71 10.37
C PRO A 249 -3.18 4.56 9.31
N ALA A 250 -1.93 4.80 9.71
CA ALA A 250 -0.78 4.35 8.94
C ALA A 250 -0.68 2.82 9.03
N LEU A 251 -0.33 2.18 7.93
CA LEU A 251 -0.14 0.73 7.87
C LEU A 251 1.33 0.42 7.65
N GLY A 252 1.90 -0.43 8.49
CA GLY A 252 3.32 -0.77 8.44
C GLY A 252 3.57 -2.22 8.76
N CYS A 253 4.81 -2.65 8.58
CA CYS A 253 5.29 -3.93 9.08
C CYS A 253 6.58 -3.72 9.87
N GLY A 254 6.88 -4.63 10.79
CA GLY A 254 8.04 -4.48 11.67
C GLY A 254 8.08 -5.49 12.81
N PHE A 255 9.03 -5.29 13.71
CA PHE A 255 9.15 -6.09 14.93
C PHE A 255 8.22 -5.55 16.01
N TYR A 256 7.45 -6.43 16.62
CA TYR A 256 6.60 -6.12 17.76
C TYR A 256 6.87 -7.10 18.90
N GLY A 257 6.90 -6.59 20.13
CA GLY A 257 7.01 -7.42 21.33
C GLY A 257 6.04 -6.95 22.40
N ASN A 258 5.33 -7.90 23.02
CA ASN A 258 4.48 -7.62 24.17
C ASN A 258 5.35 -7.61 25.45
N ALA A 259 5.16 -6.64 26.34
CA ALA A 259 5.91 -6.60 27.61
C ALA A 259 5.20 -7.43 28.69
N SER A 260 5.42 -8.74 28.68
CA SER A 260 5.12 -9.58 29.84
C SER A 260 6.35 -9.67 30.75
N GLY A 261 6.65 -8.59 31.48
CA GLY A 261 7.66 -8.62 32.55
C GLY A 261 9.12 -8.67 32.08
N TYR A 262 10.02 -8.30 32.99
CA TYR A 262 11.46 -8.27 32.76
C TYR A 262 12.04 -9.69 32.68
N GLY A 263 11.96 -10.30 31.50
CA GLY A 263 12.61 -11.59 31.21
C GLY A 263 11.93 -12.26 30.04
N GLU A 264 12.65 -12.34 28.92
CA GLU A 264 12.22 -12.94 27.64
C GLU A 264 11.16 -12.14 26.88
N ASN A 265 11.61 -11.11 26.15
CA ASN A 265 10.76 -10.40 25.19
C ASN A 265 10.67 -11.24 23.90
N SER A 266 9.65 -12.08 23.80
CA SER A 266 9.26 -12.71 22.53
C SER A 266 8.90 -11.64 21.50
N ILE A 267 9.60 -11.62 20.37
CA ILE A 267 9.40 -10.68 19.27
C ILE A 267 8.75 -11.41 18.09
N SER A 268 7.77 -10.75 17.49
CA SER A 268 7.12 -11.19 16.26
C SER A 268 7.33 -10.18 15.16
N PHE A 269 7.52 -10.65 13.92
CA PHE A 269 7.37 -9.80 12.75
C PHE A 269 5.88 -9.72 12.38
N VAL A 270 5.37 -8.49 12.34
CA VAL A 270 3.93 -8.22 12.25
C VAL A 270 3.64 -7.17 11.18
N ILE A 271 2.39 -7.16 10.71
CA ILE A 271 1.78 -6.00 10.06
C ILE A 271 0.88 -5.32 11.09
N PHE A 272 0.94 -4.01 11.15
CA PHE A 272 0.22 -3.21 12.13
C PHE A 272 -0.46 -2.00 11.52
N ALA A 273 -1.53 -1.56 12.19
CA ALA A 273 -2.15 -0.27 12.02
C ALA A 273 -1.82 0.62 13.22
N ILE A 274 -1.39 1.85 12.97
CA ILE A 274 -1.00 2.79 14.04
C ILE A 274 -1.40 4.22 13.69
N MET A 275 -1.69 5.02 14.71
CA MET A 275 -1.78 6.47 14.55
C MET A 275 -0.39 7.06 14.34
N ALA A 276 -0.18 7.61 13.15
CA ALA A 276 1.03 8.33 12.79
C ALA A 276 0.67 9.69 12.20
N THR A 277 1.51 10.69 12.44
CA THR A 277 1.40 11.97 11.74
C THR A 277 1.86 11.84 10.28
N VAL A 278 1.64 12.90 9.50
CA VAL A 278 2.15 13.00 8.11
C VAL A 278 3.68 12.89 8.06
N GLY A 279 4.39 13.27 9.14
CA GLY A 279 5.83 13.06 9.31
C GLY A 279 6.16 11.73 9.98
N SER A 280 5.33 10.69 9.79
CA SER A 280 5.53 9.33 10.30
C SER A 280 5.83 9.22 11.80
N THR A 281 5.51 10.25 12.60
CA THR A 281 5.70 10.20 14.05
C THR A 281 4.50 9.52 14.69
N PHE A 282 4.76 8.48 15.48
CA PHE A 282 3.71 7.78 16.20
C PHE A 282 3.18 8.66 17.34
N THR A 283 1.87 8.70 17.50
CA THR A 283 1.27 9.38 18.65
C THR A 283 1.53 8.55 19.90
N HIS A 284 2.39 9.03 20.79
CA HIS A 284 2.67 8.39 22.07
C HIS A 284 1.36 8.23 22.87
N GLY A 285 1.06 7.00 23.30
CA GLY A 285 -0.12 6.67 24.11
C GLY A 285 -0.82 5.39 23.66
N ASN A 286 -1.23 5.33 22.40
CA ASN A 286 -1.99 4.19 21.88
C ASN A 286 -1.08 3.14 21.22
N PRO A 287 -1.11 1.87 21.67
CA PRO A 287 -0.36 0.81 21.03
C PRO A 287 -0.89 0.51 19.62
N PRO A 288 -0.04 -0.01 18.72
CA PRO A 288 -0.47 -0.43 17.39
C PRO A 288 -1.48 -1.56 17.47
N LYS A 289 -2.40 -1.60 16.50
CA LYS A 289 -3.21 -2.80 16.27
C LYS A 289 -2.47 -3.73 15.35
N ILE A 290 -2.14 -4.91 15.86
CA ILE A 290 -1.58 -5.97 15.03
C ILE A 290 -2.70 -6.54 14.18
N ILE A 291 -2.48 -6.59 12.86
CA ILE A 291 -3.44 -7.09 11.88
C ILE A 291 -2.95 -8.35 11.17
N TRP A 292 -1.67 -8.70 11.32
CA TRP A 292 -1.10 -9.94 10.81
C TRP A 292 0.22 -10.26 11.53
N SER A 293 0.59 -11.54 11.62
CA SER A 293 1.87 -11.99 12.18
C SER A 293 2.48 -13.12 11.36
N ALA A 294 3.77 -12.99 11.04
CA ALA A 294 4.53 -13.98 10.28
C ALA A 294 4.83 -15.25 11.10
N ASN A 295 5.33 -15.05 12.32
CA ASN A 295 5.95 -16.07 13.14
C ASN A 295 5.21 -16.26 14.48
N ARG A 296 3.88 -16.13 14.48
CA ARG A 296 3.05 -16.30 15.69
C ARG A 296 3.21 -17.65 16.41
N PHE A 297 3.71 -18.68 15.71
CA PHE A 297 4.00 -20.01 16.26
C PHE A 297 5.45 -20.20 16.70
N ASN A 298 6.33 -19.29 16.28
CA ASN A 298 7.77 -19.38 16.51
C ASN A 298 8.33 -17.96 16.74
N PRO A 299 7.91 -17.28 17.83
CA PRO A 299 8.46 -15.96 18.15
C PRO A 299 9.98 -16.04 18.31
N VAL A 300 10.67 -14.96 17.95
CA VAL A 300 12.14 -14.85 18.09
C VAL A 300 12.51 -14.10 19.36
N GLU A 301 13.74 -14.23 19.81
CA GLU A 301 14.27 -13.43 20.92
C GLU A 301 14.66 -12.01 20.47
N ARG A 302 15.08 -11.19 21.44
CA ARG A 302 15.72 -9.91 21.16
C ARG A 302 17.03 -10.10 20.40
N ASN A 303 17.44 -9.05 19.70
CA ASN A 303 18.56 -9.05 18.77
C ASN A 303 18.40 -10.01 17.57
N ALA A 304 17.16 -10.38 17.23
CA ALA A 304 16.83 -11.10 16.01
C ALA A 304 17.05 -10.22 14.77
N THR A 305 17.21 -10.86 13.60
CA THR A 305 17.49 -10.17 12.34
C THR A 305 16.43 -10.51 11.29
N LEU A 306 15.86 -9.48 10.67
CA LEU A 306 15.07 -9.60 9.44
C LEU A 306 15.95 -9.17 8.27
N GLN A 307 16.05 -10.00 7.25
CA GLN A 307 16.86 -9.73 6.08
C GLN A 307 16.02 -9.89 4.81
N PHE A 308 16.00 -8.85 3.98
CA PHE A 308 15.56 -8.97 2.60
C PHE A 308 16.80 -9.27 1.75
N THR A 309 16.97 -10.53 1.39
CA THR A 309 18.23 -11.06 0.86
C THR A 309 18.47 -10.60 -0.59
N SER A 310 19.71 -10.74 -1.06
CA SER A 310 20.08 -10.37 -2.45
C SER A 310 19.42 -11.25 -3.51
N ASP A 311 18.99 -12.45 -3.15
CA ASP A 311 18.30 -13.42 -4.01
C ASP A 311 16.77 -13.36 -3.88
N GLY A 312 16.22 -12.38 -3.15
CA GLY A 312 14.80 -12.07 -3.17
C GLY A 312 13.94 -12.79 -2.12
N ASP A 313 14.53 -13.25 -1.01
CA ASP A 313 13.82 -13.85 0.12
C ASP A 313 13.71 -12.86 1.29
N LEU A 314 12.57 -12.83 1.98
CA LEU A 314 12.43 -12.12 3.24
C LEU A 314 12.53 -13.15 4.37
N VAL A 315 13.60 -13.08 5.14
CA VAL A 315 13.97 -14.11 6.12
C VAL A 315 14.10 -13.50 7.50
N LEU A 316 13.36 -14.04 8.47
CA LEU A 316 13.49 -13.74 9.89
C LEU A 316 14.36 -14.80 10.56
N ARG A 317 15.46 -14.37 11.16
CA ARG A 317 16.40 -15.20 11.92
C ARG A 317 16.38 -14.82 13.38
N ASP A 318 16.40 -15.83 14.23
CA ASP A 318 16.58 -15.64 15.67
C ASP A 318 18.05 -15.25 16.00
N VAL A 319 18.31 -14.93 17.26
CA VAL A 319 19.62 -14.52 17.78
C VAL A 319 20.73 -15.56 17.56
N ASP A 320 20.37 -16.84 17.49
CA ASP A 320 21.27 -17.95 17.19
C ASP A 320 21.55 -18.14 15.68
N GLY A 321 20.88 -17.35 14.83
CA GLY A 321 20.97 -17.41 13.36
C GLY A 321 20.02 -18.41 12.69
N MET A 322 19.27 -19.19 13.46
CA MET A 322 18.27 -20.12 12.95
C MET A 322 17.12 -19.37 12.28
N VAL A 323 16.62 -19.90 11.17
CA VAL A 323 15.49 -19.31 10.46
C VAL A 323 14.21 -19.62 11.23
N SER A 324 13.57 -18.58 11.75
CA SER A 324 12.26 -18.71 12.40
C SER A 324 11.12 -18.68 11.36
N TRP A 325 11.26 -17.83 10.34
CA TRP A 325 10.26 -17.66 9.28
C TRP A 325 10.89 -17.13 7.98
N SER A 326 10.32 -17.49 6.84
CA SER A 326 10.69 -16.95 5.53
C SER A 326 9.52 -16.92 4.56
N THR A 327 9.56 -16.01 3.59
CA THR A 327 8.61 -15.99 2.45
C THR A 327 8.86 -17.13 1.46
N ASN A 328 10.03 -17.79 1.54
CA ASN A 328 10.46 -18.86 0.63
C ASN A 328 10.44 -18.41 -0.84
N THR A 329 10.91 -17.19 -1.09
CA THR A 329 10.96 -16.54 -2.40
C THR A 329 12.37 -16.44 -2.99
N SER A 330 13.36 -17.01 -2.31
CA SER A 330 14.73 -17.17 -2.82
C SER A 330 14.73 -17.67 -4.28
N GLY A 331 15.40 -16.92 -5.16
CA GLY A 331 15.54 -17.25 -6.58
C GLY A 331 14.28 -17.06 -7.43
N LYS A 332 13.18 -16.52 -6.89
CA LYS A 332 11.92 -16.28 -7.63
C LYS A 332 11.85 -14.89 -8.29
N SER A 333 13.00 -14.32 -8.64
CA SER A 333 13.12 -13.03 -9.35
C SER A 333 12.50 -11.82 -8.62
N VAL A 334 12.35 -11.89 -7.30
CA VAL A 334 11.89 -10.75 -6.50
C VAL A 334 12.95 -9.64 -6.54
N ILE A 335 12.54 -8.41 -6.82
CA ILE A 335 13.42 -7.23 -6.88
C ILE A 335 13.08 -6.17 -5.83
N GLY A 336 11.90 -6.26 -5.21
CA GLY A 336 11.41 -5.25 -4.29
C GLY A 336 10.35 -5.81 -3.36
N MET A 337 10.17 -5.10 -2.24
CA MET A 337 9.16 -5.37 -1.23
C MET A 337 8.45 -4.05 -0.92
N SER A 338 7.13 -4.09 -0.74
CA SER A 338 6.34 -2.93 -0.34
C SER A 338 5.12 -3.29 0.50
N ILE A 339 4.63 -2.34 1.30
CA ILE A 339 3.35 -2.42 1.99
C ILE A 339 2.39 -1.38 1.43
N ASN A 340 1.19 -1.82 1.06
CA ASN A 340 0.17 -0.91 0.52
C ASN A 340 -0.80 -0.40 1.61
N LEU A 341 -1.67 0.50 1.18
CA LEU A 341 -2.70 1.15 1.97
C LEU A 341 -3.83 0.23 2.47
N ALA A 342 -3.90 -1.00 1.97
CA ALA A 342 -4.82 -2.03 2.47
C ALA A 342 -4.16 -2.93 3.53
N GLY A 343 -2.86 -2.76 3.81
CA GLY A 343 -2.12 -3.60 4.77
C GLY A 343 -1.58 -4.87 4.15
N ASN A 344 -1.48 -4.93 2.81
CA ASN A 344 -0.89 -6.05 2.11
C ASN A 344 0.62 -5.81 1.96
N LEU A 345 1.44 -6.66 2.60
CA LEU A 345 2.88 -6.71 2.39
C LEU A 345 3.15 -7.59 1.17
N MET A 346 3.81 -7.06 0.15
CA MET A 346 3.99 -7.69 -1.14
C MET A 346 5.46 -7.71 -1.53
N LEU A 347 5.90 -8.82 -2.12
CA LEU A 347 7.18 -8.97 -2.81
C LEU A 347 6.90 -9.10 -4.30
N TYR A 348 7.60 -8.33 -5.14
CA TYR A 348 7.31 -8.23 -6.56
C TYR A 348 8.55 -8.36 -7.45
N ASP A 349 8.32 -8.80 -8.69
CA ASP A 349 9.35 -8.93 -9.72
C ASP A 349 9.52 -7.65 -10.57
N SER A 350 10.41 -7.69 -11.55
CA SER A 350 10.67 -6.56 -12.45
C SER A 350 9.49 -6.16 -13.35
N ASN A 351 8.47 -7.00 -13.45
CA ASN A 351 7.24 -6.72 -14.19
C ASN A 351 6.12 -6.23 -13.26
N SER A 352 6.45 -5.91 -11.99
CA SER A 352 5.49 -5.57 -10.94
C SER A 352 4.49 -6.69 -10.62
N SER A 353 4.81 -7.94 -10.99
CA SER A 353 3.99 -9.09 -10.64
C SER A 353 4.25 -9.48 -9.19
N ILE A 354 3.18 -9.70 -8.43
CA ILE A 354 3.25 -10.13 -7.03
C ILE A 354 3.71 -11.59 -6.98
N ILE A 355 4.88 -11.82 -6.38
CA ILE A 355 5.47 -13.15 -6.19
C ILE A 355 5.04 -13.75 -4.84
N TRP A 356 4.88 -12.89 -3.83
CA TRP A 356 4.38 -13.26 -2.51
C TRP A 356 3.61 -12.09 -1.91
N GLN A 357 2.56 -12.37 -1.14
CA GLN A 357 1.81 -11.35 -0.43
C GLN A 357 1.24 -11.87 0.89
N SER A 358 1.14 -11.01 1.91
CA SER A 358 0.59 -11.39 3.22
C SER A 358 -0.89 -11.77 3.16
N PHE A 359 -1.64 -11.22 2.21
CA PHE A 359 -3.06 -11.51 2.03
C PHE A 359 -3.36 -13.00 1.73
N ASP A 360 -2.40 -13.74 1.16
CA ASP A 360 -2.53 -15.18 0.89
C ASP A 360 -2.23 -16.05 2.12
N HIS A 361 -1.82 -15.44 3.23
CA HIS A 361 -1.44 -16.10 4.48
C HIS A 361 -2.23 -15.54 5.68
N PRO A 362 -3.57 -15.64 5.71
CA PRO A 362 -4.39 -15.06 6.77
C PRO A 362 -4.03 -15.60 8.16
N THR A 363 -4.16 -14.76 9.20
CA THR A 363 -4.04 -15.16 10.60
C THR A 363 -5.41 -15.14 11.27
N GLU A 364 -5.72 -14.18 12.14
CA GLU A 364 -6.99 -13.99 12.84
C GLU A 364 -7.81 -12.79 12.32
N THR A 365 -7.16 -11.92 11.55
CA THR A 365 -7.73 -10.67 11.01
C THR A 365 -7.92 -10.77 9.49
N TRP A 366 -9.04 -10.26 9.01
CA TRP A 366 -9.42 -10.23 7.60
C TRP A 366 -9.70 -8.80 7.14
N LEU A 367 -8.90 -8.33 6.18
CA LEU A 367 -8.93 -6.96 5.67
C LEU A 367 -9.76 -6.82 4.39
N PRO A 368 -10.28 -5.61 4.07
CA PRO A 368 -10.95 -5.36 2.80
C PRO A 368 -10.03 -5.67 1.60
N GLY A 369 -10.57 -6.35 0.59
CA GLY A 369 -9.81 -6.75 -0.61
C GLY A 369 -8.97 -8.03 -0.44
N GLN A 370 -8.78 -8.54 0.79
CA GLN A 370 -8.23 -9.86 1.03
C GLN A 370 -9.27 -10.94 0.70
N LYS A 371 -8.82 -12.00 0.04
CA LYS A 371 -9.64 -13.13 -0.40
C LYS A 371 -9.43 -14.32 0.52
N LEU A 372 -10.52 -14.92 1.01
CA LEU A 372 -10.45 -16.21 1.70
C LEU A 372 -10.88 -17.31 0.72
N SER A 373 -9.94 -18.17 0.36
CA SER A 373 -10.10 -19.23 -0.63
C SER A 373 -10.29 -20.60 0.05
N SER A 374 -10.81 -21.57 -0.70
CA SER A 374 -10.88 -22.96 -0.22
C SER A 374 -9.50 -23.49 0.20
N GLY A 375 -9.42 -24.10 1.39
CA GLY A 375 -8.19 -24.61 1.97
C GLY A 375 -7.47 -23.62 2.92
N GLN A 376 -7.81 -22.33 2.87
CA GLN A 376 -7.32 -21.34 3.84
C GLN A 376 -8.21 -21.29 5.08
N ARG A 377 -7.61 -20.87 6.21
CA ARG A 377 -8.31 -20.67 7.48
C ARG A 377 -7.96 -19.33 8.10
N LEU A 378 -8.95 -18.65 8.65
CA LEU A 378 -8.74 -17.57 9.62
C LEU A 378 -8.78 -18.23 11.01
N ILE A 379 -7.70 -18.20 11.78
CA ILE A 379 -7.56 -18.92 13.05
C ILE A 379 -7.41 -17.92 14.19
N ALA A 380 -8.35 -17.97 15.14
CA ALA A 380 -8.33 -17.12 16.32
C ALA A 380 -7.05 -17.32 17.15
N SER A 381 -6.72 -16.33 17.97
CA SER A 381 -5.69 -16.50 19.00
C SER A 381 -6.21 -17.34 20.16
N ALA A 382 -5.31 -18.02 20.88
CA ALA A 382 -5.67 -18.81 22.05
C ALA A 382 -6.26 -17.96 23.18
N SER A 383 -5.78 -16.71 23.32
CA SER A 383 -6.37 -15.70 24.19
C SER A 383 -6.01 -14.29 23.69
N THR A 384 -6.48 -13.26 24.38
CA THR A 384 -6.10 -11.86 24.13
C THR A 384 -4.60 -11.58 24.36
N THR A 385 -3.94 -12.38 25.21
CA THR A 385 -2.51 -12.23 25.56
C THR A 385 -1.62 -13.31 24.95
N ASN A 386 -2.20 -14.41 24.45
CA ASN A 386 -1.48 -15.51 23.83
C ASN A 386 -1.90 -15.67 22.37
N TRP A 387 -1.00 -15.31 21.46
CA TRP A 387 -1.25 -15.27 20.01
C TRP A 387 -0.99 -16.59 19.29
N THR A 388 -0.71 -17.66 20.02
CA THR A 388 -0.74 -19.03 19.44
C THR A 388 -2.14 -19.37 18.92
N ALA A 389 -2.27 -20.42 18.10
CA ALA A 389 -3.57 -20.81 17.55
C ALA A 389 -4.54 -21.21 18.67
N GLY A 390 -5.70 -20.57 18.67
CA GLY A 390 -6.85 -20.96 19.47
C GLY A 390 -7.71 -22.01 18.77
N PRO A 391 -8.80 -22.45 19.41
CA PRO A 391 -9.64 -23.53 18.90
C PRO A 391 -10.62 -23.07 17.82
N PHE A 392 -10.81 -21.76 17.62
CA PHE A 392 -11.79 -21.23 16.68
C PHE A 392 -11.16 -20.91 15.33
N TYR A 393 -11.83 -21.31 14.26
CA TYR A 393 -11.40 -20.94 12.92
C TYR A 393 -12.57 -20.75 11.94
N LEU A 394 -12.34 -19.92 10.93
CA LEU A 394 -13.22 -19.77 9.77
C LEU A 394 -12.60 -20.47 8.57
N SER A 395 -13.41 -21.19 7.82
CA SER A 395 -12.98 -21.88 6.61
C SER A 395 -14.12 -22.00 5.62
N LEU A 396 -13.78 -21.96 4.33
CA LEU A 396 -14.73 -22.37 3.30
C LEU A 396 -14.89 -23.89 3.32
N SER A 397 -16.13 -24.35 3.23
CA SER A 397 -16.49 -25.76 3.04
C SER A 397 -17.73 -25.84 2.15
N ASN A 398 -17.75 -26.74 1.16
CA ASN A 398 -18.90 -26.93 0.24
C ASN A 398 -19.50 -25.62 -0.32
N SER A 399 -18.63 -24.67 -0.70
CA SER A 399 -19.03 -23.37 -1.25
C SER A 399 -19.79 -22.44 -0.29
N ASP A 400 -19.55 -22.57 1.01
CA ASP A 400 -20.05 -21.66 2.03
C ASP A 400 -18.94 -21.36 3.06
N LEU A 401 -19.12 -20.34 3.89
CA LEU A 401 -18.19 -19.91 4.92
C LEU A 401 -18.77 -20.27 6.29
N TYR A 402 -18.03 -21.11 7.02
CA TYR A 402 -18.44 -21.62 8.32
C TYR A 402 -17.43 -21.27 9.40
N ALA A 403 -17.95 -21.02 10.59
CA ALA A 403 -17.19 -20.92 11.83
C ALA A 403 -17.16 -22.28 12.53
N PHE A 404 -15.95 -22.72 12.89
CA PHE A 404 -15.69 -24.01 13.50
C PHE A 404 -15.00 -23.87 14.84
N ILE A 405 -15.30 -24.79 15.75
CA ILE A 405 -14.45 -25.10 16.91
C ILE A 405 -13.70 -26.40 16.64
N GLU A 406 -12.41 -26.40 16.95
CA GLU A 406 -11.57 -27.59 16.92
C GLU A 406 -12.10 -28.64 17.90
N ALA A 407 -12.58 -29.73 17.33
CA ALA A 407 -13.08 -30.90 18.01
C ALA A 407 -12.82 -32.11 17.10
N THR A 408 -13.03 -33.33 17.61
CA THR A 408 -12.89 -34.55 16.81
C THR A 408 -14.26 -35.25 16.73
N PRO A 409 -15.02 -35.11 15.62
CA PRO A 409 -14.75 -34.30 14.42
C PRO A 409 -14.99 -32.78 14.63
N PRO A 410 -14.45 -31.90 13.77
CA PRO A 410 -14.66 -30.45 13.89
C PRO A 410 -16.14 -30.09 13.88
N GLN A 411 -16.55 -29.19 14.78
CA GLN A 411 -17.96 -28.81 14.94
C GLN A 411 -18.20 -27.42 14.35
N ILE A 412 -19.24 -27.31 13.52
CA ILE A 412 -19.73 -26.03 13.00
C ILE A 412 -20.60 -25.40 14.09
N TYR A 413 -20.34 -24.14 14.43
CA TYR A 413 -21.20 -23.38 15.34
C TYR A 413 -21.87 -22.18 14.66
N SER A 414 -21.39 -21.74 13.51
CA SER A 414 -22.03 -20.68 12.73
C SER A 414 -21.79 -20.84 11.22
N GLN A 415 -22.69 -20.27 10.42
CA GLN A 415 -22.67 -20.25 8.97
C GLN A 415 -22.99 -18.83 8.50
N VAL A 416 -22.23 -18.31 7.53
CA VAL A 416 -22.36 -16.92 7.07
C VAL A 416 -23.43 -16.75 6.00
N PHE A 417 -23.51 -17.68 5.03
CA PHE A 417 -24.50 -17.59 3.96
C PHE A 417 -25.69 -18.50 4.26
N HIS A 418 -26.91 -17.97 4.10
CA HIS A 418 -28.14 -18.72 4.33
C HIS A 418 -28.97 -18.83 3.05
N GLY A 419 -29.67 -19.95 2.86
CA GLY A 419 -30.67 -20.11 1.79
C GLY A 419 -30.12 -20.10 0.36
N GLY A 420 -28.83 -20.37 0.16
CA GLY A 420 -28.18 -20.30 -1.16
C GLY A 420 -27.80 -18.89 -1.61
N ASN A 421 -27.86 -17.91 -0.70
CA ASN A 421 -27.41 -16.54 -0.97
C ASN A 421 -25.91 -16.50 -1.26
N ARG A 422 -25.51 -15.66 -2.23
CA ARG A 422 -24.10 -15.39 -2.56
C ARG A 422 -23.57 -14.12 -1.92
N SER A 423 -24.39 -13.41 -1.15
CA SER A 423 -24.00 -12.20 -0.44
C SER A 423 -24.65 -12.21 0.94
N SER A 424 -23.91 -11.80 1.97
CA SER A 424 -24.39 -11.71 3.35
C SER A 424 -24.01 -10.33 3.91
N PRO A 425 -24.97 -9.42 4.10
CA PRO A 425 -24.70 -8.07 4.59
C PRO A 425 -24.49 -8.08 6.10
N PHE A 426 -23.73 -7.11 6.58
CA PHE A 426 -23.57 -6.76 7.99
C PHE A 426 -23.43 -5.24 8.11
N ARG A 427 -23.24 -4.71 9.32
CA ARG A 427 -23.15 -3.26 9.49
C ARG A 427 -21.92 -2.70 8.77
N ASN A 428 -22.15 -1.75 7.85
CA ASN A 428 -21.12 -1.07 7.05
C ASN A 428 -20.30 -2.01 6.15
N GLY A 429 -20.86 -3.14 5.72
CA GLY A 429 -20.17 -4.04 4.81
C GLY A 429 -20.97 -5.28 4.44
N ARG A 430 -20.33 -6.13 3.64
CA ARG A 430 -20.91 -7.43 3.24
C ARG A 430 -19.83 -8.43 2.89
N PHE A 431 -20.18 -9.70 2.99
CA PHE A 431 -19.45 -10.81 2.37
C PHE A 431 -20.04 -11.11 1.01
N ASP A 432 -19.21 -11.28 -0.01
CA ASP A 432 -19.61 -11.77 -1.33
C ASP A 432 -18.88 -13.09 -1.64
N LEU A 433 -19.66 -14.13 -1.97
CA LEU A 433 -19.18 -15.43 -2.41
C LEU A 433 -19.04 -15.44 -3.94
N ILE A 434 -17.80 -15.55 -4.40
CA ILE A 434 -17.44 -15.62 -5.81
C ILE A 434 -17.11 -17.08 -6.15
N GLN A 435 -17.77 -17.63 -7.15
CA GLN A 435 -17.45 -18.94 -7.71
C GLN A 435 -16.91 -18.76 -9.12
N ASN A 436 -15.74 -19.33 -9.39
CA ASN A 436 -15.19 -19.39 -10.74
C ASN A 436 -15.76 -20.58 -11.51
N GLU A 437 -15.59 -20.57 -12.84
CA GLU A 437 -16.00 -21.63 -13.77
C GLU A 437 -15.40 -23.01 -13.43
N SER A 438 -14.29 -23.04 -12.67
CA SER A 438 -13.64 -24.24 -12.15
C SER A 438 -14.26 -24.80 -10.86
N ASN A 439 -15.41 -24.27 -10.41
CA ASN A 439 -16.04 -24.54 -9.10
C ASN A 439 -15.18 -24.16 -7.88
N SER A 440 -14.10 -23.37 -8.06
CA SER A 440 -13.37 -22.81 -6.93
C SER A 440 -14.16 -21.65 -6.32
N SER A 441 -14.48 -21.75 -5.03
CA SER A 441 -15.15 -20.72 -4.25
C SER A 441 -14.13 -19.85 -3.51
N VAL A 442 -14.35 -18.54 -3.55
CA VAL A 442 -13.62 -17.53 -2.80
C VAL A 442 -14.63 -16.60 -2.16
N VAL A 443 -14.41 -16.22 -0.90
CA VAL A 443 -15.19 -15.17 -0.25
C VAL A 443 -14.34 -13.90 -0.21
N VAL A 444 -14.98 -12.78 -0.53
CA VAL A 444 -14.42 -11.44 -0.35
C VAL A 444 -15.22 -10.68 0.69
N TYR A 445 -14.51 -9.90 1.49
CA TYR A 445 -15.09 -8.89 2.36
C TYR A 445 -15.03 -7.52 1.67
N VAL A 446 -16.19 -6.87 1.54
CA VAL A 446 -16.33 -5.50 1.05
C VAL A 446 -16.72 -4.57 2.20
N SER A 447 -15.88 -3.56 2.43
CA SER A 447 -16.18 -2.44 3.34
C SER A 447 -17.02 -1.39 2.62
N GLU A 448 -18.06 -0.88 3.28
CA GLU A 448 -18.96 0.17 2.76
C GLU A 448 -18.84 1.48 3.57
N THR A 449 -17.73 1.65 4.30
CA THR A 449 -17.40 2.85 5.07
C THR A 449 -16.12 3.51 4.56
N ASN A 450 -15.97 4.81 4.82
CA ASN A 450 -14.75 5.56 4.52
C ASN A 450 -13.71 5.48 5.66
N ASN A 451 -14.03 4.79 6.76
CA ASN A 451 -13.13 4.58 7.87
C ASN A 451 -12.34 3.28 7.70
N PHE A 452 -11.19 3.17 8.35
CA PHE A 452 -10.48 1.89 8.38
C PHE A 452 -11.29 0.85 9.14
N GLN A 453 -11.69 -0.21 8.45
CA GLN A 453 -12.52 -1.28 8.98
C GLN A 453 -11.86 -2.62 8.68
N TYR A 454 -11.91 -3.53 9.64
CA TYR A 454 -11.41 -4.88 9.50
C TYR A 454 -12.28 -5.86 10.28
N LEU A 455 -12.18 -7.13 9.93
CA LEU A 455 -12.84 -8.23 10.64
C LEU A 455 -11.80 -8.99 11.46
N ARG A 456 -12.15 -9.44 12.65
CA ARG A 456 -11.28 -10.34 13.42
C ARG A 456 -12.10 -11.45 14.07
N LEU A 457 -11.59 -12.68 13.95
CA LEU A 457 -12.09 -13.82 14.72
C LEU A 457 -11.36 -13.83 16.07
N ASP A 458 -12.05 -13.40 17.11
CA ASP A 458 -11.49 -13.27 18.45
C ASP A 458 -11.37 -14.62 19.16
N SER A 459 -10.58 -14.64 20.24
CA SER A 459 -10.31 -15.86 21.02
C SER A 459 -11.55 -16.48 21.69
N ASP A 460 -12.66 -15.75 21.72
CA ASP A 460 -13.97 -16.22 22.21
C ASP A 460 -14.87 -16.78 21.10
N GLY A 461 -14.39 -16.83 19.85
CA GLY A 461 -15.13 -17.39 18.72
C GLY A 461 -16.06 -16.41 18.01
N HIS A 462 -16.10 -15.15 18.44
CA HIS A 462 -16.87 -14.12 17.76
C HIS A 462 -16.12 -13.56 16.55
N LEU A 463 -16.83 -13.31 15.45
CA LEU A 463 -16.29 -12.62 14.28
C LEU A 463 -16.80 -11.18 14.30
N ARG A 464 -15.97 -10.29 14.81
CA ARG A 464 -16.35 -8.90 15.06
C ARG A 464 -15.89 -7.99 13.94
N VAL A 465 -16.71 -6.99 13.67
CA VAL A 465 -16.41 -5.86 12.77
C VAL A 465 -15.80 -4.75 13.61
N TYR A 466 -14.53 -4.48 13.40
CA TYR A 466 -13.81 -3.38 14.03
C TYR A 466 -13.70 -2.20 13.09
N GLN A 467 -13.94 -1.01 13.59
CA GLN A 467 -13.75 0.23 12.84
C GLN A 467 -12.92 1.22 13.66
N TRP A 468 -11.98 1.86 12.98
CA TRP A 468 -11.10 2.87 13.55
C TRP A 468 -11.63 4.26 13.23
N VAL A 469 -11.83 5.09 14.24
CA VAL A 469 -12.22 6.49 14.10
C VAL A 469 -11.36 7.30 15.08
N GLU A 470 -10.58 8.25 14.55
CA GLU A 470 -9.81 9.20 15.39
C GLU A 470 -8.84 8.54 16.39
N GLY A 471 -8.27 7.39 16.04
CA GLY A 471 -7.33 6.69 16.94
C GLY A 471 -7.98 5.71 17.89
N VAL A 472 -9.30 5.62 17.87
CA VAL A 472 -10.08 4.75 18.74
C VAL A 472 -10.73 3.67 17.88
N GLU A 473 -10.56 2.44 18.33
CA GLU A 473 -11.22 1.29 17.76
C GLU A 473 -12.57 1.05 18.45
N ALA A 474 -13.60 0.81 17.64
CA ALA A 474 -14.93 0.44 18.11
C ALA A 474 -15.38 -0.86 17.45
N ILE A 475 -16.09 -1.69 18.22
CA ILE A 475 -16.83 -2.84 17.69
C ILE A 475 -18.13 -2.30 17.09
N MET A 476 -18.30 -2.49 15.79
CA MET A 476 -19.45 -2.01 15.03
C MET A 476 -20.55 -3.06 14.94
N ASP A 477 -20.14 -4.33 14.85
CA ASP A 477 -21.03 -5.47 14.65
C ASP A 477 -20.35 -6.77 15.08
N ASP A 478 -21.16 -7.80 15.24
CA ASP A 478 -20.72 -9.16 15.54
C ASP A 478 -21.51 -10.14 14.68
N ILE A 479 -20.83 -10.70 13.68
CA ILE A 479 -21.46 -11.35 12.53
C ILE A 479 -22.21 -12.62 12.91
N PHE A 480 -21.76 -13.33 13.95
CA PHE A 480 -22.39 -14.59 14.35
C PHE A 480 -23.46 -14.41 15.44
N THR A 481 -23.66 -13.19 15.93
CA THR A 481 -24.65 -12.93 16.98
C THR A 481 -26.04 -12.92 16.38
N GLY A 482 -26.63 -14.12 16.37
CA GLY A 482 -27.98 -14.37 15.87
C GLY A 482 -29.04 -14.39 16.97
N ARG A 483 -30.14 -15.12 16.73
CA ARG A 483 -31.30 -15.19 17.62
C ARG A 483 -31.01 -15.79 19.00
N LEU A 484 -29.97 -16.62 19.13
CA LEU A 484 -29.60 -17.27 20.40
C LEU A 484 -28.65 -16.42 21.25
N GLY A 485 -28.28 -15.21 20.79
CA GLY A 485 -27.34 -14.33 21.49
C GLY A 485 -26.01 -15.04 21.78
N ASP A 486 -25.43 -14.72 22.93
CA ASP A 486 -24.14 -15.30 23.35
C ASP A 486 -24.18 -16.82 23.55
N CYS A 487 -25.38 -17.41 23.71
CA CYS A 487 -25.51 -18.87 23.82
C CYS A 487 -25.28 -19.61 22.50
N ALA A 488 -25.18 -18.91 21.37
CA ALA A 488 -24.81 -19.51 20.08
C ALA A 488 -23.32 -19.89 20.03
N TYR A 489 -22.49 -19.28 20.87
CA TYR A 489 -21.05 -19.45 20.83
C TYR A 489 -20.61 -20.67 21.64
N PRO A 490 -19.61 -21.42 21.16
CA PRO A 490 -19.06 -22.51 21.94
C PRO A 490 -18.39 -21.97 23.20
N LEU A 491 -18.49 -22.73 24.29
CA LEU A 491 -17.82 -22.43 25.56
C LEU A 491 -18.32 -21.16 26.29
N SER A 492 -19.43 -20.54 25.90
CA SER A 492 -19.99 -19.36 26.60
C SER A 492 -20.23 -19.58 28.10
N CYS A 493 -20.50 -20.83 28.50
CA CYS A 493 -20.64 -21.22 29.91
C CYS A 493 -19.48 -22.06 30.45
N GLY A 494 -18.36 -22.13 29.72
CA GLY A 494 -17.24 -23.00 30.01
C GLY A 494 -17.62 -24.49 30.01
N ASN A 495 -16.73 -25.30 30.56
CA ASN A 495 -16.92 -26.75 30.60
C ASN A 495 -18.10 -27.14 31.49
N TYR A 496 -18.96 -28.02 30.97
CA TYR A 496 -20.14 -28.56 31.66
C TYR A 496 -21.22 -27.51 32.01
N GLY A 497 -21.18 -26.31 31.43
CA GLY A 497 -22.24 -25.31 31.58
C GLY A 497 -23.26 -25.38 30.44
N ILE A 498 -24.54 -25.16 30.73
CA ILE A 498 -25.60 -25.00 29.73
C ILE A 498 -25.99 -23.52 29.68
N CYS A 499 -25.88 -22.91 28.49
CA CYS A 499 -26.32 -21.55 28.25
C CYS A 499 -27.81 -21.53 27.88
N SER A 500 -28.60 -20.78 28.65
CA SER A 500 -30.02 -20.54 28.37
C SER A 500 -30.36 -19.11 28.75
N ASN A 501 -30.98 -18.36 27.82
CA ASN A 501 -31.30 -16.94 28.01
C ASN A 501 -30.10 -16.11 28.50
N GLU A 502 -28.92 -16.33 27.91
CA GLU A 502 -27.66 -15.65 28.28
C GLU A 502 -27.21 -15.92 29.73
N GLN A 503 -27.77 -16.95 30.36
CA GLN A 503 -27.38 -17.38 31.70
C GLN A 503 -26.82 -18.79 31.68
N CYS A 504 -25.79 -19.01 32.48
CA CYS A 504 -25.13 -20.29 32.62
C CYS A 504 -25.69 -21.07 33.81
N THR A 505 -26.12 -22.30 33.53
CA THR A 505 -26.63 -23.23 34.53
C THR A 505 -25.87 -24.54 34.48
N CYS A 506 -25.80 -25.24 35.61
CA CYS A 506 -25.32 -26.62 35.61
C CYS A 506 -26.38 -27.54 34.98
N PRO A 507 -25.99 -28.57 34.21
CA PRO A 507 -26.89 -29.62 33.76
C PRO A 507 -27.67 -30.19 34.94
N VAL A 508 -28.99 -30.15 34.88
CA VAL A 508 -29.82 -30.71 35.94
C VAL A 508 -29.73 -32.23 35.84
N GLY A 509 -29.06 -32.84 36.82
CA GLY A 509 -28.76 -34.26 36.82
C GLY A 509 -30.01 -35.12 36.89
N ASN A 510 -30.33 -35.80 35.79
CA ASN A 510 -30.93 -37.13 35.84
C ASN A 510 -29.98 -38.10 35.13
N ALA A 511 -29.18 -38.79 35.95
CA ALA A 511 -28.36 -39.96 35.65
C ALA A 511 -27.33 -39.83 34.50
N LEU A 512 -26.08 -39.54 34.86
CA LEU A 512 -24.96 -40.17 34.15
C LEU A 512 -25.06 -41.68 34.37
N PRO A 513 -25.09 -42.54 33.32
CA PRO A 513 -24.74 -43.93 33.51
C PRO A 513 -23.29 -43.95 34.00
N SER A 514 -23.06 -44.62 35.12
CA SER A 514 -21.74 -44.93 35.65
C SER A 514 -20.82 -45.45 34.54
N TRP A 515 -19.68 -44.80 34.35
CA TRP A 515 -18.53 -45.33 33.61
C TRP A 515 -17.84 -46.42 34.43
#